data_AF-A0A7S2QFY5-F1
#
_entry.id   AF-A0A7S2QFY5-F1
#
_cell.length_a   1.000
_cell.length_b   1.000
_cell.length_c   1.000
_cell.angle_alpha   90.00
_cell.angle_beta   90.00
_cell.angle_gamma   90.00
#
_symmetry.space_group_name_H-M   'P 1'
#
loop_
_entity.id
_entity.type
_entity.pdbx_description
1 polymer ?
#
loop_
_entity_poly.entity_id
_entity_poly.type
_entity_poly.pdbx_seq_one_letter_code
_entity_poly.pdbx_strand_id
1 'polypeptide(L)'
;SVVAVWGGSSELDVYQPFFSGKVMHFDNYARFGTLPHAIGVHCQRGRKPSSPNQDDFFVLQRQEWLCFGVLDGHGSHGHHMSHLVQETLPKCMLGRCMDSAQGQQQRDWPVAISEAFHEVAKKLQEKYAKEACASGTTASVVLLRRDPVDPTVNGSGGATRLRCAFVGDSCIVYGR
;
A
#
# COMPACT_ATOMS: atom_id res chain seq x y z
N SER A 1 -8.07 14.62 -8.65
CA SER A 1 -8.44 13.19 -8.80
C SER A 1 -7.27 12.33 -8.34
N VAL A 2 -7.56 11.16 -7.77
CA VAL A 2 -6.59 10.11 -7.45
C VAL A 2 -6.66 9.05 -8.54
N VAL A 3 -5.53 8.53 -8.99
CA VAL A 3 -5.46 7.32 -9.80
C VAL A 3 -5.10 6.17 -8.87
N ALA A 4 -5.80 5.05 -8.98
CA ALA A 4 -5.53 3.88 -8.14
C ALA A 4 -5.48 2.59 -8.96
N VAL A 5 -4.55 1.71 -8.61
CA VAL A 5 -4.47 0.30 -9.03
C VAL A 5 -4.33 -0.55 -7.78
N TRP A 6 -5.14 -1.59 -7.61
CA TRP A 6 -5.04 -2.46 -6.45
C TRP A 6 -5.49 -3.89 -6.76
N GLY A 7 -5.06 -4.84 -5.93
CA GLY A 7 -5.49 -6.23 -6.03
C GLY A 7 -6.93 -6.42 -5.57
N GLY A 8 -7.65 -7.30 -6.26
CA GLY A 8 -8.99 -7.75 -5.86
C GLY A 8 -8.94 -9.02 -5.04
N SER A 9 -9.84 -9.14 -4.06
CA SER A 9 -10.21 -10.43 -3.48
C SER A 9 -11.37 -11.02 -4.27
N SER A 10 -11.30 -12.28 -4.68
CA SER A 10 -12.43 -12.96 -5.30
C SER A 10 -12.69 -14.28 -4.61
N GLU A 11 -13.95 -14.58 -4.29
CA GLU A 11 -14.40 -15.91 -3.86
C GLU A 11 -14.19 -16.96 -4.98
N LEU A 12 -14.01 -16.48 -6.22
CA LEU A 12 -13.68 -17.25 -7.41
C LEU A 12 -12.17 -17.39 -7.66
N ASP A 13 -11.35 -17.46 -6.62
CA ASP A 13 -10.00 -18.03 -6.73
C ASP A 13 -10.10 -19.58 -6.88
N VAL A 14 -11.06 -20.02 -7.69
CA VAL A 14 -11.21 -21.38 -8.20
C VAL A 14 -9.94 -21.70 -8.95
N TYR A 15 -9.30 -22.80 -8.58
CA TYR A 15 -8.12 -23.41 -9.21
C TYR A 15 -7.86 -22.92 -10.66
N GLN A 16 -7.11 -21.83 -10.79
CA GLN A 16 -6.58 -21.37 -12.08
C GLN A 16 -5.25 -22.09 -12.33
N PRO A 17 -4.82 -22.30 -13.59
CA PRO A 17 -3.50 -22.82 -13.90
C PRO A 17 -2.39 -22.07 -13.12
N PHE A 18 -1.23 -22.71 -12.91
CA PHE A 18 -0.04 -22.03 -12.43
C PHE A 18 0.12 -20.72 -13.21
N PHE A 19 0.49 -19.62 -12.54
CA PHE A 19 0.69 -18.30 -13.16
C PHE A 19 -0.58 -17.43 -13.39
N SER A 20 -1.71 -17.73 -12.75
CA SER A 20 -2.85 -16.78 -12.76
C SER A 20 -2.49 -15.45 -12.10
N GLY A 21 -2.74 -14.36 -12.82
CA GLY A 21 -2.58 -13.00 -12.30
C GLY A 21 -3.61 -12.69 -11.22
N LYS A 22 -3.24 -11.84 -10.27
CA LYS A 22 -4.20 -11.24 -9.33
C LYS A 22 -5.21 -10.40 -10.13
N VAL A 23 -6.49 -10.48 -9.78
CA VAL A 23 -7.50 -9.54 -10.30
C VAL A 23 -7.03 -8.12 -9.99
N MET A 24 -7.01 -7.25 -10.99
CA MET A 24 -6.61 -5.86 -10.83
C MET A 24 -7.82 -4.94 -10.99
N HIS A 25 -7.99 -4.03 -10.04
CA HIS A 25 -8.97 -2.96 -10.12
C HIS A 25 -8.27 -1.64 -10.48
N PHE A 26 -9.00 -0.77 -11.18
CA PHE A 26 -8.51 0.50 -11.65
C PHE A 26 -9.52 1.59 -11.32
N ASP A 27 -9.05 2.72 -10.80
CA ASP A 27 -9.84 3.95 -10.68
C ASP A 27 -9.17 5.08 -11.47
N ASN A 28 -9.99 5.88 -12.16
CA ASN A 28 -9.57 6.98 -13.02
C ASN A 28 -8.57 6.58 -14.13
N TYR A 29 -8.76 5.41 -14.76
CA TYR A 29 -7.88 4.86 -15.82
C TYR A 29 -7.52 5.86 -16.93
N ALA A 30 -8.49 6.68 -17.37
CA ALA A 30 -8.29 7.67 -18.42
C ALA A 30 -7.17 8.69 -18.12
N ARG A 31 -6.76 8.83 -16.85
CA ARG A 31 -5.70 9.77 -16.44
C ARG A 31 -4.30 9.15 -16.38
N PHE A 32 -4.15 7.84 -16.59
CA PHE A 32 -2.85 7.15 -16.45
C PHE A 32 -1.78 7.75 -17.37
N GLY A 33 -2.13 8.11 -18.61
CA GLY A 33 -1.20 8.72 -19.56
C GLY A 33 -0.76 10.15 -19.22
N THR A 34 -1.35 10.77 -18.19
CA THR A 34 -1.04 12.15 -17.76
C THR A 34 -0.25 12.19 -16.46
N LEU A 35 0.08 11.03 -15.90
CA LEU A 35 0.77 10.92 -14.63
C LEU A 35 2.29 11.13 -14.80
N PRO A 36 2.96 11.79 -13.83
CA PRO A 36 4.39 12.07 -13.91
C PRO A 36 5.28 10.83 -13.69
N HIS A 37 4.72 9.70 -13.28
CA HIS A 37 5.46 8.47 -12.99
C HIS A 37 4.89 7.31 -13.80
N ALA A 38 5.75 6.57 -14.49
CA ALA A 38 5.40 5.30 -15.09
C ALA A 38 5.43 4.21 -14.01
N ILE A 39 4.36 3.41 -13.95
CA ILE A 39 4.21 2.35 -12.96
C ILE A 39 3.87 1.05 -13.65
N GLY A 40 4.67 0.02 -13.38
CA GLY A 40 4.37 -1.36 -13.72
C GLY A 40 4.03 -2.14 -12.46
N VAL A 41 2.99 -2.96 -12.51
CA VAL A 41 2.63 -3.86 -11.42
C VAL A 41 2.43 -5.26 -11.98
N HIS A 42 2.96 -6.25 -11.26
CA HIS A 42 2.74 -7.65 -11.56
C HIS A 42 2.62 -8.40 -10.23
N CYS A 43 1.50 -9.10 -10.04
CA CYS A 43 1.25 -9.94 -8.88
C CYS A 43 0.63 -11.24 -9.37
N GLN A 44 1.26 -12.35 -9.00
CA GLN A 44 0.96 -13.65 -9.59
C GLN A 44 1.08 -14.74 -8.54
N ARG A 45 0.14 -15.69 -8.60
CA ARG A 45 0.13 -16.82 -7.68
C ARG A 45 1.35 -17.71 -7.91
N GLY A 46 2.00 -18.08 -6.80
CA GLY A 46 3.07 -19.08 -6.79
C GLY A 46 2.59 -20.52 -7.04
N ARG A 47 3.42 -21.50 -6.69
CA ARG A 47 3.19 -22.93 -7.00
C ARG A 47 2.25 -23.67 -6.04
N LYS A 48 1.67 -23.02 -5.02
CA LYS A 48 0.82 -23.66 -4.02
C LYS A 48 -0.55 -23.99 -4.63
N PRO A 49 -0.88 -25.27 -4.91
CA PRO A 49 -2.04 -25.61 -5.73
C PRO A 49 -3.38 -25.31 -5.06
N SER A 50 -3.46 -25.49 -3.73
CA SER A 50 -4.68 -25.39 -2.93
C SER A 50 -4.83 -24.07 -2.16
N SER A 51 -3.95 -23.10 -2.40
CA SER A 51 -4.01 -21.80 -1.74
C SER A 51 -4.32 -20.70 -2.77
N PRO A 52 -5.17 -19.72 -2.41
CA PRO A 52 -5.39 -18.54 -3.24
C PRO A 52 -4.10 -17.71 -3.37
N ASN A 53 -4.09 -16.72 -4.26
CA ASN A 53 -3.00 -15.76 -4.26
C ASN A 53 -3.05 -14.90 -2.98
N GLN A 54 -2.10 -15.14 -2.08
CA GLN A 54 -2.05 -14.50 -0.75
C GLN A 54 -1.37 -13.13 -0.77
N ASP A 55 -0.67 -12.80 -1.85
CA ASP A 55 -0.05 -11.52 -2.07
C ASP A 55 -1.13 -10.47 -2.39
N ASP A 56 -0.93 -9.24 -1.94
CA ASP A 56 -1.75 -8.09 -2.33
C ASP A 56 -0.86 -6.86 -2.55
N PHE A 57 -1.44 -5.83 -3.17
CA PHE A 57 -0.73 -4.59 -3.47
C PHE A 57 -1.71 -3.42 -3.61
N PHE A 58 -1.17 -2.21 -3.46
CA PHE A 58 -1.85 -1.00 -3.88
C PHE A 58 -0.86 -0.03 -4.52
N VAL A 59 -1.38 0.75 -5.46
CA VAL A 59 -0.73 1.90 -6.06
C VAL A 59 -1.75 3.03 -6.08
N LEU A 60 -1.41 4.14 -5.47
CA LEU A 60 -2.18 5.36 -5.40
C LEU A 60 -1.32 6.50 -5.92
N GLN A 61 -1.79 7.23 -6.91
CA GLN A 61 -1.05 8.34 -7.48
C GLN A 61 -1.90 9.59 -7.62
N ARG A 62 -1.29 10.71 -7.27
CA ARG A 62 -1.73 12.06 -7.63
C ARG A 62 -0.58 12.76 -8.35
N GLN A 63 -0.85 13.94 -8.87
CA GLN A 63 0.19 14.77 -9.50
C GLN A 63 1.35 15.11 -8.55
N GLU A 64 1.07 15.26 -7.26
CA GLU A 64 2.03 15.70 -6.24
C GLU A 64 2.73 14.56 -5.50
N TRP A 65 2.17 13.35 -5.56
CA TRP A 65 2.68 12.20 -4.81
C TRP A 65 2.32 10.87 -5.44
N LEU A 66 3.15 9.88 -5.12
CA LEU A 66 2.97 8.48 -5.45
C LEU A 66 3.11 7.66 -4.17
N CYS A 67 2.13 6.81 -3.90
CA CYS A 67 2.09 5.93 -2.76
C CYS A 67 1.83 4.50 -3.25
N PHE A 68 2.63 3.55 -2.82
CA PHE A 68 2.42 2.15 -3.19
C PHE A 68 2.90 1.22 -2.10
N GLY A 69 2.41 -0.02 -2.13
CA GLY A 69 2.85 -1.05 -1.20
C GLY A 69 2.59 -2.45 -1.73
N VAL A 70 3.41 -3.38 -1.23
CA VAL A 70 3.30 -4.82 -1.46
C VAL A 70 3.12 -5.52 -0.13
N LEU A 71 2.32 -6.59 -0.14
CA LEU A 71 1.87 -7.31 1.05
C LEU A 71 1.97 -8.80 0.76
N ASP A 72 2.83 -9.51 1.48
CA ASP A 72 2.99 -10.97 1.37
C ASP A 72 2.22 -11.66 2.50
N GLY A 73 1.02 -12.15 2.15
CA GLY A 73 0.15 -12.87 3.07
C GLY A 73 0.61 -14.30 3.30
N HIS A 74 0.63 -14.74 4.56
CA HIS A 74 1.00 -16.11 4.93
C HIS A 74 0.03 -16.72 5.95
N GLY A 75 0.14 -18.04 6.15
CA GLY A 75 -0.82 -18.84 6.93
C GLY A 75 -2.05 -19.23 6.13
N SER A 76 -3.01 -19.93 6.76
CA SER A 76 -4.22 -20.42 6.07
C SER A 76 -5.13 -19.30 5.56
N HIS A 77 -5.07 -18.12 6.19
CA HIS A 77 -5.91 -16.97 5.87
C HIS A 77 -5.09 -15.74 5.44
N GLY A 78 -3.84 -15.95 4.97
CA GLY A 78 -2.94 -14.86 4.60
C GLY A 78 -3.53 -13.89 3.57
N HIS A 79 -4.36 -14.38 2.65
CA HIS A 79 -5.06 -13.57 1.64
C HIS A 79 -6.09 -12.60 2.27
N HIS A 80 -6.73 -12.96 3.38
CA HIS A 80 -7.61 -12.05 4.11
C HIS A 80 -6.81 -11.00 4.89
N MET A 81 -5.64 -11.38 5.42
CA MET A 81 -4.75 -10.46 6.13
C MET A 81 -4.20 -9.40 5.19
N SER A 82 -3.56 -9.82 4.10
CA SER A 82 -2.99 -8.90 3.10
C SER A 82 -4.06 -8.00 2.48
N HIS A 83 -5.25 -8.53 2.19
CA HIS A 83 -6.35 -7.73 1.65
C HIS A 83 -6.84 -6.64 2.62
N LEU A 84 -7.05 -6.97 3.91
CA LEU A 84 -7.47 -5.94 4.87
C LEU A 84 -6.39 -4.85 5.06
N VAL A 85 -5.11 -5.24 5.07
CA VAL A 85 -4.01 -4.25 5.14
C VAL A 85 -4.00 -3.39 3.87
N GLN A 86 -4.20 -3.97 2.68
CA GLN A 86 -4.31 -3.24 1.41
C GLN A 86 -5.44 -2.20 1.44
N GLU A 87 -6.62 -2.55 1.97
CA GLU A 87 -7.78 -1.65 2.03
C GLU A 87 -7.63 -0.53 3.08
N THR A 88 -6.81 -0.75 4.12
CA THR A 88 -6.82 0.05 5.35
C THR A 88 -5.55 0.89 5.52
N LEU A 89 -4.37 0.29 5.34
CA LEU A 89 -3.09 0.95 5.55
C LEU A 89 -2.92 2.25 4.75
N PRO A 90 -3.21 2.32 3.43
CA PRO A 90 -3.06 3.57 2.70
C PRO A 90 -3.98 4.67 3.22
N LYS A 91 -5.21 4.35 3.65
CA LYS A 91 -6.14 5.33 4.23
C LYS A 91 -5.61 5.88 5.56
N CYS A 92 -5.19 5.00 6.46
CA CYS A 92 -4.64 5.37 7.77
C CYS A 92 -3.36 6.21 7.64
N MET A 93 -2.46 5.82 6.72
CA MET A 93 -1.20 6.52 6.48
C MET A 93 -1.42 7.88 5.80
N LEU A 94 -2.18 7.92 4.70
CA LEU A 94 -2.38 9.16 3.95
C LEU A 94 -3.18 10.19 4.74
N GLY A 95 -4.20 9.77 5.50
CA GLY A 95 -4.94 10.69 6.38
C GLY A 95 -4.02 11.36 7.40
N ARG A 96 -3.03 10.65 7.95
CA ARG A 96 -2.05 11.22 8.90
C ARG A 96 -0.97 12.08 8.25
N CYS A 97 -0.59 11.75 7.01
CA CYS A 97 0.53 12.40 6.33
C CYS A 97 0.11 13.56 5.41
N MET A 98 -1.15 13.59 4.95
CA MET A 98 -1.66 14.54 3.94
C MET A 98 -2.72 15.49 4.49
N ASP A 99 -3.44 15.16 5.57
CA ASP A 99 -4.49 16.04 6.07
C ASP A 99 -3.89 17.22 6.85
N SER A 100 -3.73 18.34 6.15
CA SER A 100 -3.56 19.67 6.76
C SER A 100 -4.89 20.42 6.87
N ALA A 101 -6.00 19.80 6.42
CA ALA A 101 -7.30 20.45 6.24
C ALA A 101 -8.01 20.85 7.55
N GLN A 102 -7.50 20.45 8.72
CA GLN A 102 -8.10 20.72 10.03
C GLN A 102 -7.15 21.49 10.97
N GLY A 103 -6.16 22.20 10.43
CA GLY A 103 -5.18 22.94 11.25
C GLY A 103 -4.25 22.04 12.08
N GLN A 104 -4.27 20.73 11.83
CA GLN A 104 -3.32 19.79 12.43
C GLN A 104 -2.00 19.88 11.66
N GLN A 105 -0.93 20.09 12.42
CA GLN A 105 0.43 20.08 11.89
C GLN A 105 0.70 18.72 11.27
N GLN A 106 1.27 18.72 10.06
CA GLN A 106 1.70 17.51 9.39
C GLN A 106 2.59 16.70 10.35
N ARG A 107 2.17 15.47 10.69
CA ARG A 107 2.93 14.62 11.60
C ARG A 107 4.25 14.20 10.94
N ASP A 108 5.26 13.99 11.77
CA ASP A 108 6.51 13.40 11.32
C ASP A 108 6.26 11.98 10.78
N TRP A 109 6.92 11.64 9.68
CA TRP A 109 6.67 10.40 8.94
C TRP A 109 6.78 9.14 9.82
N PRO A 110 7.84 8.94 10.62
CA PRO A 110 7.99 7.77 11.47
C PRO A 110 6.84 7.61 12.47
N VAL A 111 6.33 8.70 13.04
CA VAL A 111 5.21 8.67 13.98
C VAL A 111 3.92 8.31 13.25
N ALA A 112 3.62 9.01 12.16
CA ALA A 112 2.40 8.79 11.38
C ALA A 112 2.30 7.36 10.85
N ILE A 113 3.40 6.82 10.33
CA ILE A 113 3.42 5.47 9.75
C ILE A 113 3.35 4.40 10.84
N SER A 114 4.04 4.59 11.97
CA SER A 114 3.96 3.69 13.12
C SER A 114 2.53 3.60 13.66
N GLU A 115 1.85 4.73 13.85
CA GLU A 115 0.46 4.75 14.29
C GLU A 115 -0.50 4.10 13.28
N ALA A 116 -0.26 4.30 11.97
CA ALA A 116 -1.04 3.66 10.93
C ALA A 116 -0.90 2.12 10.99
N PHE A 117 0.32 1.61 11.18
CA PHE A 117 0.55 0.17 11.38
C PHE A 117 -0.15 -0.36 12.63
N HIS A 118 -0.08 0.35 13.76
CA HIS A 118 -0.78 -0.05 14.98
C HIS A 118 -2.30 -0.08 14.80
N GLU A 119 -2.88 0.93 14.12
CA GLU A 119 -4.32 0.96 13.85
C GLU A 119 -4.75 -0.22 12.96
N VAL A 120 -3.97 -0.52 11.93
CA VAL A 120 -4.25 -1.65 11.03
C VAL A 120 -4.12 -2.98 11.77
N ALA A 121 -3.10 -3.15 12.60
CA ALA A 121 -2.93 -4.34 13.43
C ALA A 121 -4.13 -4.54 14.38
N LYS A 122 -4.63 -3.45 14.98
CA LYS A 122 -5.85 -3.50 15.81
C LYS A 122 -7.06 -3.96 14.99
N LYS A 123 -7.26 -3.42 13.79
CA LYS A 123 -8.37 -3.81 12.89
C LYS A 123 -8.28 -5.26 12.43
N LEU A 124 -7.07 -5.78 12.20
CA LEU A 124 -6.86 -7.21 11.94
C LEU A 124 -7.31 -8.06 13.12
N GLN A 125 -6.91 -7.69 14.35
CA GLN A 125 -7.31 -8.41 15.56
C GLN A 125 -8.82 -8.31 15.82
N GLU A 126 -9.45 -7.16 15.56
CA GLU A 126 -10.90 -6.98 15.71
C GLU A 126 -11.71 -7.80 14.69
N LYS A 127 -11.26 -7.87 13.42
CA LYS A 127 -11.99 -8.56 12.35
C LYS A 127 -11.71 -10.06 12.27
N TYR A 128 -10.46 -10.46 12.53
CA TYR A 128 -9.96 -11.82 12.32
C TYR A 128 -9.24 -12.37 13.56
N ALA A 129 -9.81 -12.15 14.75
CA ALA A 129 -9.19 -12.49 16.04
C ALA A 129 -8.63 -13.93 16.12
N LYS A 130 -9.30 -14.90 15.48
CA LYS A 130 -8.87 -16.31 15.50
C LYS A 130 -7.80 -16.59 14.46
N GLU A 131 -7.98 -16.07 13.26
CA GLU A 131 -7.13 -16.32 12.10
C GLU A 131 -5.80 -15.57 12.21
N ALA A 132 -5.82 -14.36 12.77
CA ALA A 132 -4.65 -13.49 12.97
C ALA A 132 -3.62 -14.05 13.97
N CYS A 133 -3.96 -15.10 14.72
CA CYS A 133 -3.02 -15.82 15.58
C CYS A 133 -2.08 -16.76 14.80
N ALA A 134 -2.49 -17.22 13.62
CA ALA A 134 -1.76 -18.21 12.82
C ALA A 134 -1.57 -17.81 11.35
N SER A 135 -2.08 -16.64 10.96
CA SER A 135 -1.93 -16.03 9.64
C SER A 135 -1.51 -14.58 9.81
N GLY A 136 -0.82 -14.06 8.81
CA GLY A 136 -0.31 -12.70 8.85
C GLY A 136 -0.01 -12.19 7.45
N THR A 137 0.53 -10.99 7.38
CA THR A 137 1.05 -10.41 6.15
C THR A 137 2.27 -9.57 6.46
N THR A 138 3.23 -9.55 5.55
CA THR A 138 4.21 -8.46 5.51
C THR A 138 3.53 -7.19 5.00
N ALA A 139 4.22 -6.07 5.12
CA ALA A 139 3.88 -4.86 4.40
C ALA A 139 5.15 -4.08 4.12
N SER A 140 5.39 -3.75 2.86
CA SER A 140 6.43 -2.79 2.43
C SER A 140 5.74 -1.65 1.70
N VAL A 141 5.85 -0.44 2.23
CA VAL A 141 5.15 0.74 1.70
C VAL A 141 6.10 1.88 1.40
N VAL A 142 5.76 2.62 0.36
CA VAL A 142 6.49 3.77 -0.16
C VAL A 142 5.55 4.96 -0.28
N LEU A 143 6.06 6.13 0.09
CA LEU A 143 5.49 7.43 -0.23
C LEU A 143 6.56 8.31 -0.87
N LEU A 144 6.43 8.55 -2.16
CA LEU A 144 7.18 9.55 -2.92
C LEU A 144 6.36 10.84 -2.96
N ARG A 145 6.87 11.92 -2.38
CA ARG A 145 6.20 13.22 -2.37
C ARG A 145 7.20 14.36 -2.32
N ARG A 146 6.86 15.50 -2.92
CA ARG A 146 7.57 16.76 -2.69
C ARG A 146 7.23 17.34 -1.32
N ASP A 147 8.25 17.66 -0.52
CA ASP A 147 8.01 18.32 0.75
C ASP A 147 7.38 19.70 0.58
N PRO A 148 6.60 20.17 1.58
CA PRO A 148 6.16 21.56 1.62
C PRO A 148 7.36 22.50 1.50
N VAL A 149 7.18 23.62 0.82
CA VAL A 149 8.19 24.68 0.78
C VAL A 149 8.35 25.24 2.19
N ASP A 150 9.57 25.27 2.70
CA ASP A 150 9.87 26.01 3.91
C ASP A 150 9.86 27.51 3.58
N PRO A 151 8.89 28.29 4.09
CA PRO A 151 8.78 29.71 3.77
C PRO A 151 9.98 30.54 4.29
N THR A 152 10.83 29.96 5.16
CA THR A 152 12.02 30.61 5.71
C THR A 152 13.27 30.38 4.86
N VAL A 153 13.22 29.46 3.88
CA VAL A 153 14.35 29.13 3.01
C VAL A 153 14.09 29.71 1.61
N ASN A 154 14.93 30.65 1.17
CA ASN A 154 14.91 31.18 -0.19
C ASN A 154 15.30 30.07 -1.18
N GLY A 155 14.30 29.41 -1.78
CA GLY A 155 14.50 28.33 -2.75
C GLY A 155 13.22 27.94 -3.49
N SER A 156 13.38 27.51 -4.74
CA SER A 156 12.28 27.04 -5.58
C SER A 156 11.88 25.60 -5.23
N GLY A 157 10.84 25.45 -4.41
CA GLY A 157 10.19 24.15 -4.16
C GLY A 157 10.87 23.27 -3.11
N GLY A 158 10.08 22.54 -2.32
CA GLY A 158 10.63 21.53 -1.40
C GLY A 158 11.27 20.36 -2.14
N ALA A 159 12.14 19.61 -1.45
CA ALA A 159 12.80 18.44 -2.02
C ALA A 159 11.80 17.30 -2.26
N THR A 160 11.95 16.58 -3.36
CA THR A 160 11.25 15.30 -3.56
C THR A 160 11.86 14.25 -2.63
N ARG A 161 11.06 13.67 -1.74
CA ARG A 161 11.51 12.65 -0.79
C ARG A 161 10.79 11.33 -1.03
N LEU A 162 11.60 10.26 -1.07
CA LEU A 162 11.15 8.88 -1.04
C LEU A 162 11.15 8.41 0.42
N ARG A 163 9.98 8.15 0.98
CA ARG A 163 9.81 7.63 2.34
C ARG A 163 9.37 6.19 2.27
N CYS A 164 9.99 5.34 3.09
CA CYS A 164 9.71 3.92 3.12
C CYS A 164 9.37 3.49 4.55
N ALA A 165 8.54 2.48 4.69
CA ALA A 165 8.33 1.76 5.93
C ALA A 165 8.01 0.30 5.61
N PHE A 166 8.44 -0.62 6.46
CA PHE A 166 8.22 -2.04 6.25
C PHE A 166 8.09 -2.81 7.55
N VAL A 167 7.30 -3.89 7.51
CA VAL A 167 7.17 -4.91 8.55
C VAL A 167 7.23 -6.27 7.85
N GLY A 168 8.15 -7.13 8.31
CA GLY A 168 8.42 -8.43 7.67
C GLY A 168 9.67 -8.41 6.80
N ASP A 169 9.72 -9.30 5.82
CA ASP A 169 10.88 -9.62 4.98
C ASP A 169 10.72 -9.22 3.50
N SER A 170 9.57 -8.64 3.11
CA SER A 170 9.46 -7.93 1.83
C SER A 170 10.43 -6.74 1.79
N CYS A 171 10.97 -6.43 0.61
CA CYS A 171 12.02 -5.42 0.46
C CYS A 171 11.62 -4.31 -0.52
N ILE A 172 12.21 -3.13 -0.32
CA ILE A 172 12.14 -1.99 -1.23
C ILE A 172 13.56 -1.71 -1.70
N VAL A 173 13.76 -1.75 -3.02
CA VAL A 173 15.04 -1.44 -3.65
C VAL A 173 14.88 -0.18 -4.49
N TYR A 174 15.77 0.77 -4.28
CA TYR A 174 15.84 2.00 -5.08
C TYR A 174 17.14 2.00 -5.89
N GLY A 175 17.00 1.88 -7.20
CA GLY A 175 18.10 2.02 -8.17
C GLY A 175 18.23 3.46 -8.65
N ARG A 176 19.47 3.93 -8.81
CA ARG A 176 19.83 5.22 -9.44
C ARG A 176 20.56 4.99 -10.74
#